data_AF-A0A2P6N9C3-F1
#
_entry.id   AF-A0A2P6N9C3-F1
#
_cell.length_a   1.000
_cell.length_b   1.000
_cell.length_c   1.000
_cell.angle_alpha   90.00
_cell.angle_beta   90.00
_cell.angle_gamma   90.00
#
_symmetry.space_group_name_H-M   'P 1'
#
loop_
_entity.id
_entity.type
_entity.pdbx_description
1 polymer ?
#
loop_
_entity_poly.entity_id
_entity_poly.type
_entity_poly.pdbx_seq_one_letter_code
_entity_poly.pdbx_strand_id
1 'polypeptide(L)'
;MHGNNRVFLEKARERGKSKARIRVASSIIDILKRSSHAQSNMSAEEEKNPSNAQNEENEEGGDDEKAPEEENQTFYTPVVTLEKVDVVTHEEEEEVVFKMRAKVFRYDTEKKEWKERGTGDVKLLKHKTTKKIRVLMRRDKTLKICLNHYTNAGIQLKENAGSDRSWVWNTHDYSEQPSTDEIFAIRFANSENAKQFKDEFEKAQEHNKSLASGSSEAGVEASLEKLSVKEEKKETTEEKKE
;
A
#
# COMPACT_ATOMS: atom_id res chain seq x y z
N MET A 1 -15.08 26.62 39.57
CA MET A 1 -14.03 25.57 39.63
C MET A 1 -14.01 24.82 38.30
N HIS A 2 -13.19 25.23 37.32
CA HIS A 2 -13.34 24.74 35.93
C HIS A 2 -12.07 24.16 35.26
N GLY A 3 -10.96 23.99 36.01
CA GLY A 3 -9.68 23.53 35.44
C GLY A 3 -9.52 22.02 35.20
N ASN A 4 -10.26 21.16 35.91
CA ASN A 4 -9.87 19.73 36.02
C ASN A 4 -10.41 18.79 34.93
N ASN A 5 -11.47 19.17 34.19
CA ASN A 5 -12.08 18.24 33.22
C ASN A 5 -11.20 17.98 31.97
N ARG A 6 -10.44 18.99 31.51
CA ARG A 6 -9.58 18.86 30.31
C ARG A 6 -8.48 17.82 30.49
N VAL A 7 -7.80 17.84 31.64
CA VAL A 7 -6.73 16.90 32.00
C VAL A 7 -7.26 15.46 32.14
N PHE A 8 -8.49 15.28 32.61
CA PHE A 8 -9.11 13.96 32.75
C PHE A 8 -9.48 13.34 31.41
N LEU A 9 -10.07 14.14 30.51
CA LEU A 9 -10.41 13.73 29.13
C LEU A 9 -9.16 13.36 28.31
N GLU A 10 -8.09 14.13 28.45
CA GLU A 10 -6.82 13.87 27.75
C GLU A 10 -6.17 12.57 28.22
N LYS A 11 -6.06 12.37 29.55
CA LYS A 11 -5.61 11.09 30.14
C LYS A 11 -6.49 9.91 29.77
N ALA A 12 -7.81 10.09 29.63
CA ALA A 12 -8.71 9.04 29.15
C ALA A 12 -8.44 8.68 27.67
N ARG A 13 -8.21 9.68 26.81
CA ARG A 13 -7.85 9.50 25.39
C ARG A 13 -6.51 8.78 25.23
N GLU A 14 -5.51 9.11 26.03
CA GLU A 14 -4.21 8.41 26.04
C GLU A 14 -4.33 6.96 26.53
N ARG A 15 -5.06 6.71 27.63
CA ARG A 15 -5.31 5.35 28.13
C ARG A 15 -6.06 4.50 27.09
N GLY A 16 -7.00 5.08 26.35
CA GLY A 16 -7.69 4.42 25.24
C GLY A 16 -6.74 4.02 24.11
N LYS A 17 -5.92 4.97 23.63
CA LYS A 17 -4.87 4.71 22.61
C LYS A 17 -3.88 3.63 23.06
N SER A 18 -3.46 3.66 24.33
CA SER A 18 -2.53 2.69 24.90
C SER A 18 -3.13 1.27 24.96
N LYS A 19 -4.35 1.12 25.48
CA LYS A 19 -5.05 -0.19 25.51
C LYS A 19 -5.30 -0.77 24.11
N ALA A 20 -5.63 0.07 23.12
CA ALA A 20 -5.78 -0.36 21.74
C ALA A 20 -4.46 -0.89 21.16
N ARG A 21 -3.36 -0.14 21.32
CA ARG A 21 -2.01 -0.55 20.90
C ARG A 21 -1.57 -1.88 21.53
N ILE A 22 -1.80 -2.07 22.82
CA ILE A 22 -1.45 -3.31 23.53
C ILE A 22 -2.22 -4.51 22.96
N ARG A 23 -3.52 -4.37 22.69
CA ARG A 23 -4.35 -5.43 22.11
C ARG A 23 -3.87 -5.84 20.70
N VAL A 24 -3.53 -4.87 19.85
CA VAL A 24 -2.99 -5.12 18.51
C VAL A 24 -1.62 -5.80 18.57
N ALA A 25 -0.72 -5.33 19.45
CA ALA A 25 0.61 -5.91 19.62
C ALA A 25 0.56 -7.39 20.06
N SER A 26 -0.37 -7.74 20.96
CA SER A 26 -0.65 -9.13 21.34
C SER A 26 -1.14 -9.95 20.14
N SER A 27 -2.12 -9.42 19.40
CA SER A 27 -2.72 -10.14 18.27
C SER A 27 -1.69 -10.57 17.22
N ILE A 28 -0.71 -9.72 16.88
CA ILE A 28 0.35 -10.10 15.93
C ILE A 28 1.25 -11.21 16.52
N ILE A 29 1.59 -11.15 17.81
CA ILE A 29 2.40 -12.19 18.46
C ILE A 29 1.67 -13.54 18.45
N ASP A 30 0.36 -13.54 18.69
CA ASP A 30 -0.46 -14.75 18.67
C ASP A 30 -0.63 -15.32 17.25
N ILE A 31 -0.73 -14.45 16.23
CA ILE A 31 -0.72 -14.84 14.82
C ILE A 31 0.63 -15.46 14.44
N LEU A 32 1.76 -14.81 14.77
CA LEU A 32 3.10 -15.32 14.47
C LEU A 32 3.38 -16.69 15.13
N LYS A 33 2.99 -16.86 16.40
CA LYS A 33 3.08 -18.16 17.10
C LYS A 33 2.27 -19.25 16.40
N ARG A 34 1.04 -18.95 15.96
CA ARG A 34 0.18 -19.91 15.24
C ARG A 34 0.65 -20.19 13.81
N SER A 35 1.27 -19.20 13.16
CA SER A 35 1.80 -19.33 11.80
C SER A 35 2.89 -20.41 11.69
N SER A 36 3.54 -20.79 12.80
CA SER A 36 4.46 -21.94 12.87
C SER A 36 3.80 -23.27 12.48
N HIS A 37 2.50 -23.44 12.71
CA HIS A 37 1.76 -24.66 12.38
C HIS A 37 1.05 -24.60 11.02
N ALA A 38 0.91 -23.41 10.42
CA ALA A 38 0.17 -23.19 9.17
C ALA A 38 1.08 -23.10 7.92
N GLN A 39 2.35 -23.51 8.04
CA GLN A 39 3.38 -23.26 7.03
C GLN A 39 3.16 -23.97 5.68
N SER A 40 2.31 -24.99 5.62
CA SER A 40 2.05 -25.79 4.41
C SER A 40 1.44 -25.00 3.25
N ASN A 41 0.63 -23.98 3.51
CA ASN A 41 0.00 -23.16 2.45
C ASN A 41 0.87 -21.98 2.00
N MET A 42 2.06 -21.79 2.58
CA MET A 42 2.95 -20.69 2.25
C MET A 42 4.16 -21.12 1.42
N SER A 43 4.40 -22.41 1.21
CA SER A 43 5.60 -22.95 0.54
C SER A 43 5.36 -23.52 -0.86
N ALA A 44 4.12 -23.88 -1.20
CA ALA A 44 3.80 -24.52 -2.48
C ALA A 44 3.38 -23.50 -3.55
N GLU A 45 4.35 -23.06 -4.37
CA GLU A 45 4.20 -22.64 -5.78
C GLU A 45 5.57 -22.20 -6.32
N GLU A 46 6.37 -23.17 -6.78
CA GLU A 46 7.45 -22.89 -7.74
C GLU A 46 6.86 -23.01 -9.15
N GLU A 47 6.73 -21.88 -9.85
CA GLU A 47 6.35 -21.90 -11.27
C GLU A 47 7.49 -22.51 -12.10
N LYS A 48 7.24 -23.69 -12.68
CA LYS A 48 8.08 -24.22 -13.75
C LYS A 48 7.84 -23.42 -15.03
N ASN A 49 8.75 -22.52 -15.37
CA ASN A 49 8.90 -22.04 -16.74
C ASN A 49 9.28 -23.22 -17.66
N PRO A 50 8.52 -23.52 -18.72
CA PRO A 50 8.96 -24.46 -19.75
C PRO A 50 9.91 -23.74 -20.72
N SER A 51 11.21 -23.92 -20.53
CA SER A 51 12.20 -23.53 -21.54
C SER A 51 12.17 -24.50 -22.72
N ASN A 52 11.99 -23.97 -23.93
CA ASN A 52 12.07 -24.71 -25.18
C ASN A 52 13.45 -25.37 -25.36
N ALA A 53 13.49 -26.68 -25.60
CA ALA A 53 14.64 -27.41 -26.09
C ALA A 53 14.17 -28.65 -26.87
N GLN A 54 14.72 -28.83 -28.07
CA GLN A 54 14.30 -29.84 -29.05
C GLN A 54 14.83 -31.25 -28.70
N ASN A 55 14.20 -32.27 -29.28
CA ASN A 55 14.92 -33.34 -29.95
C ASN A 55 14.02 -34.03 -31.01
N GLU A 56 14.63 -34.33 -32.15
CA GLU A 56 14.13 -35.21 -33.21
C GLU A 56 14.18 -36.68 -32.70
N GLU A 57 13.52 -37.70 -33.25
CA GLU A 57 13.07 -38.02 -34.61
C GLU A 57 11.67 -38.76 -34.53
N ASN A 58 11.04 -39.41 -35.54
CA ASN A 58 11.29 -39.62 -36.97
C ASN A 58 9.99 -40.00 -37.75
N GLU A 59 10.10 -40.00 -39.08
CA GLU A 59 9.45 -40.85 -40.12
C GLU A 59 7.93 -40.89 -40.46
N GLU A 60 7.72 -41.11 -41.77
CA GLU A 60 6.52 -41.48 -42.55
C GLU A 60 5.34 -40.51 -42.76
N GLY A 61 5.40 -39.78 -43.89
CA GLY A 61 4.55 -40.09 -45.05
C GLY A 61 3.06 -39.70 -45.00
N GLY A 62 2.75 -38.47 -45.42
CA GLY A 62 1.38 -38.05 -45.78
C GLY A 62 1.38 -36.73 -46.55
N ASP A 63 0.98 -36.77 -47.81
CA ASP A 63 0.69 -35.58 -48.62
C ASP A 63 -0.69 -35.06 -48.23
N ASP A 64 -0.73 -34.20 -47.20
CA ASP A 64 -1.96 -33.61 -46.69
C ASP A 64 -2.03 -32.16 -47.21
N GLU A 65 -2.82 -31.95 -48.28
CA GLU A 65 -3.10 -30.63 -48.83
C GLU A 65 -3.67 -29.74 -47.73
N LYS A 66 -2.82 -28.88 -47.17
CA LYS A 66 -3.21 -27.98 -46.08
C LYS A 66 -4.20 -26.94 -46.61
N ALA A 67 -5.49 -27.30 -46.58
CA ALA A 67 -6.59 -26.38 -46.79
C ALA A 67 -6.33 -25.13 -45.93
N PRO A 68 -6.50 -23.92 -46.50
CA PRO A 68 -6.27 -22.71 -45.72
C PRO A 68 -7.19 -22.75 -44.51
N GLU A 69 -6.60 -22.69 -43.31
CA GLU A 69 -7.35 -22.54 -42.08
C GLU A 69 -8.11 -21.20 -42.18
N GLU A 70 -9.39 -21.26 -42.59
CA GLU A 70 -10.28 -20.10 -42.59
C GLU A 70 -10.44 -19.63 -41.14
N GLU A 71 -9.57 -18.72 -40.72
CA GLU A 71 -9.70 -18.01 -39.46
C GLU A 71 -11.12 -17.42 -39.41
N ASN A 72 -11.91 -17.88 -38.45
CA ASN A 72 -13.31 -17.48 -38.33
C ASN A 72 -13.40 -16.00 -37.95
N GLN A 73 -13.46 -15.13 -38.97
CA GLN A 73 -13.62 -13.68 -38.87
C GLN A 73 -15.06 -13.30 -38.49
N THR A 74 -15.56 -13.84 -37.37
CA THR A 74 -16.83 -13.39 -36.79
C THR A 74 -16.69 -11.96 -36.28
N PHE A 75 -17.17 -11.00 -37.08
CA PHE A 75 -17.22 -9.59 -36.71
C PHE A 75 -18.40 -9.32 -35.76
N TYR A 76 -18.13 -8.62 -34.65
CA TYR A 76 -19.15 -8.19 -33.70
C TYR A 76 -19.24 -6.65 -33.69
N THR A 77 -20.44 -6.12 -33.94
CA THR A 77 -20.70 -4.68 -33.77
C THR A 77 -20.58 -4.31 -32.28
N PRO A 78 -19.74 -3.32 -31.91
CA PRO A 78 -19.58 -2.93 -30.51
C PRO A 78 -20.87 -2.32 -29.96
N VAL A 79 -21.34 -2.84 -28.82
CA VAL A 79 -22.57 -2.37 -28.13
C VAL A 79 -22.38 -0.96 -27.55
N VAL A 80 -21.14 -0.59 -27.21
CA VAL A 80 -20.79 0.71 -26.63
C VAL A 80 -19.48 1.19 -27.27
N THR A 81 -19.46 2.44 -27.72
CA THR A 81 -18.23 3.16 -28.07
C THR A 81 -17.73 3.90 -26.84
N LEU A 82 -16.47 3.68 -26.45
CA LEU A 82 -15.84 4.38 -25.34
C LEU A 82 -14.84 5.41 -25.88
N GLU A 83 -14.91 6.64 -25.37
CA GLU A 83 -13.88 7.64 -25.61
C GLU A 83 -12.60 7.29 -24.85
N LYS A 84 -11.45 7.66 -25.41
CA LYS A 84 -10.16 7.45 -24.75
C LYS A 84 -10.02 8.46 -23.61
N VAL A 85 -10.03 7.97 -22.37
CA VAL A 85 -9.81 8.77 -21.17
C VAL A 85 -8.33 8.73 -20.77
N ASP A 86 -7.76 9.89 -20.42
CA ASP A 86 -6.40 9.97 -19.88
C ASP A 86 -6.35 9.41 -18.44
N VAL A 87 -5.45 8.45 -18.22
CA VAL A 87 -5.34 7.71 -16.96
C VAL A 87 -4.33 8.38 -16.03
N VAL A 88 -4.82 9.04 -14.98
CA VAL A 88 -3.99 9.63 -13.92
C VAL A 88 -3.74 8.59 -12.83
N THR A 89 -2.46 8.32 -12.52
CA THR A 89 -2.06 7.28 -11.56
C THR A 89 -2.17 7.73 -10.10
N HIS A 90 -2.15 9.04 -9.86
CA HIS A 90 -2.08 9.68 -8.55
C HIS A 90 -0.77 9.35 -7.81
N GLU A 91 0.31 9.25 -8.57
CA GLU A 91 1.71 9.05 -8.15
C GLU A 91 2.64 10.15 -8.75
N GLU A 92 2.09 11.09 -9.54
CA GLU A 92 2.83 12.09 -10.33
C GLU A 92 3.53 13.14 -9.46
N GLU A 93 2.97 13.45 -8.29
CA GLU A 93 3.57 14.33 -7.28
C GLU A 93 4.55 13.60 -6.35
N GLU A 94 4.91 12.35 -6.63
CA GLU A 94 5.77 11.53 -5.78
C GLU A 94 7.09 11.12 -6.47
N GLU A 95 8.05 10.71 -5.66
CA GLU A 95 9.37 10.22 -6.05
C GLU A 95 9.54 8.80 -5.50
N VAL A 96 10.06 7.89 -6.33
CA VAL A 96 10.31 6.48 -5.95
C VAL A 96 11.62 6.40 -5.17
N VAL A 97 11.54 6.29 -3.85
CA VAL A 97 12.71 6.13 -2.96
C VAL A 97 13.23 4.69 -2.98
N PHE A 98 12.30 3.73 -3.05
CA PHE A 98 12.61 2.31 -3.11
C PHE A 98 11.61 1.60 -4.03
N LYS A 99 12.07 0.57 -4.75
CA LYS A 99 11.24 -0.30 -5.59
C LYS A 99 11.78 -1.72 -5.55
N MET A 100 10.93 -2.70 -5.28
CA MET A 100 11.32 -4.12 -5.30
C MET A 100 10.15 -5.07 -5.59
N ARG A 101 10.47 -6.22 -6.19
CA ARG A 101 9.52 -7.30 -6.44
C ARG A 101 9.09 -8.01 -5.14
N ALA A 102 7.79 -8.18 -4.91
CA ALA A 102 7.26 -8.83 -3.71
C ALA A 102 5.92 -9.55 -3.96
N LYS A 103 5.55 -10.43 -3.01
CA LYS A 103 4.19 -11.00 -2.85
C LYS A 103 3.65 -10.59 -1.48
N VAL A 104 2.48 -9.96 -1.43
CA VAL A 104 1.79 -9.54 -0.21
C VAL A 104 0.62 -10.47 0.08
N PHE A 105 0.50 -10.85 1.34
CA PHE A 105 -0.58 -11.64 1.91
C PHE A 105 -1.33 -10.82 2.96
N ARG A 106 -2.61 -11.08 3.11
CA ARG A 106 -3.49 -10.53 4.14
C ARG A 106 -3.92 -11.66 5.08
N TYR A 107 -3.85 -11.45 6.38
CA TYR A 107 -4.36 -12.40 7.35
C TYR A 107 -5.89 -12.28 7.46
N ASP A 108 -6.60 -13.39 7.21
CA ASP A 108 -8.02 -13.50 7.44
C ASP A 108 -8.28 -13.79 8.93
N THR A 109 -8.85 -12.86 9.67
CA THR A 109 -9.04 -12.97 11.12
C THR A 109 -10.13 -13.97 11.53
N GLU A 110 -11.11 -14.20 10.66
CA GLU A 110 -12.21 -15.15 10.89
C GLU A 110 -11.73 -16.59 10.67
N LYS A 111 -11.14 -16.84 9.49
CA LYS A 111 -10.62 -18.15 9.09
C LYS A 111 -9.24 -18.49 9.66
N LYS A 112 -8.53 -17.49 10.18
CA LYS A 112 -7.19 -17.59 10.79
C LYS A 112 -6.13 -18.12 9.81
N GLU A 113 -6.21 -17.67 8.56
CA GLU A 113 -5.36 -18.11 7.45
C GLU A 113 -4.72 -16.92 6.72
N TRP A 114 -3.56 -17.14 6.09
CA TRP A 114 -2.97 -16.17 5.16
C TRP A 114 -3.59 -16.34 3.77
N LYS A 115 -4.08 -15.25 3.18
CA LYS A 115 -4.55 -15.20 1.79
C LYS A 115 -3.63 -14.33 0.95
N GLU A 116 -3.30 -14.75 -0.27
CA GLU A 116 -2.62 -13.86 -1.20
C GLU A 116 -3.49 -12.63 -1.48
N ARG A 117 -2.87 -11.45 -1.37
CA ARG A 117 -3.50 -10.16 -1.62
C ARG A 117 -3.02 -9.57 -2.95
N GLY A 118 -1.76 -9.81 -3.33
CA GLY A 118 -1.23 -9.46 -4.64
C GLY A 118 0.27 -9.68 -4.81
N THR A 119 0.69 -9.91 -6.05
CA THR A 119 2.09 -9.99 -6.50
C THR A 119 2.40 -8.85 -7.46
N GLY A 120 3.57 -8.24 -7.32
CA GLY A 120 3.95 -7.05 -8.10
C GLY A 120 5.16 -6.32 -7.51
N ASP A 121 5.31 -5.04 -7.85
CA ASP A 121 6.38 -4.18 -7.34
C ASP A 121 5.88 -3.34 -6.16
N VAL A 122 6.48 -3.53 -4.98
CA VAL A 122 6.29 -2.63 -3.83
C VAL A 122 7.20 -1.41 -4.00
N LYS A 123 6.63 -0.22 -3.78
CA LYS A 123 7.33 1.07 -3.83
C LYS A 123 7.26 1.77 -2.48
N LEU A 124 8.31 2.49 -2.11
CA LEU A 124 8.23 3.59 -1.14
C LEU A 124 8.21 4.91 -1.93
N LEU A 125 7.12 5.66 -1.81
CA LEU A 125 6.84 6.88 -2.56
C LEU A 125 6.90 8.09 -1.64
N LYS A 126 7.76 9.05 -1.97
CA LYS A 126 7.95 10.31 -1.23
C LYS A 126 7.27 11.47 -1.96
N HIS A 127 6.33 12.12 -1.31
CA HIS A 127 5.60 13.25 -1.88
C HIS A 127 6.52 14.48 -2.05
N LYS A 128 6.54 15.09 -3.24
CA LYS A 128 7.41 16.23 -3.59
C LYS A 128 7.19 17.44 -2.68
N THR A 129 5.93 17.80 -2.41
CA THR A 129 5.55 18.90 -1.52
C THR A 129 5.60 18.52 -0.04
N THR A 130 4.77 17.56 0.42
CA THR A 130 4.63 17.26 1.85
C THR A 130 5.80 16.47 2.46
N LYS A 131 6.68 15.94 1.61
CA LYS A 131 7.82 15.05 1.94
C LYS A 131 7.43 13.74 2.64
N LYS A 132 6.15 13.49 2.94
CA LYS A 132 5.68 12.24 3.55
C LYS A 132 5.94 11.05 2.63
N ILE A 133 6.27 9.91 3.24
CA ILE A 133 6.53 8.65 2.54
C ILE A 133 5.40 7.66 2.79
N ARG A 134 4.86 7.08 1.72
CA ARG A 134 3.91 5.97 1.77
C ARG A 134 4.48 4.72 1.11
N VAL A 135 4.01 3.55 1.53
CA VAL A 135 4.17 2.32 0.77
C VAL A 135 2.98 2.17 -0.17
N LEU A 136 3.28 1.84 -1.43
CA LEU A 136 2.28 1.55 -2.46
C LEU A 136 2.69 0.28 -3.22
N MET A 137 1.74 -0.62 -3.47
CA MET A 137 1.94 -1.78 -4.32
C MET A 137 0.73 -1.99 -5.23
N ARG A 138 0.99 -2.33 -6.48
CA ARG A 138 -0.02 -2.70 -7.48
C ARG A 138 0.21 -4.14 -7.92
N ARG A 139 -0.88 -4.85 -8.21
CA ARG A 139 -0.85 -6.19 -8.79
C ARG A 139 -0.37 -6.14 -10.23
N ASP A 140 0.41 -7.13 -10.63
CA ASP A 140 0.76 -7.34 -12.04
C ASP A 140 -0.49 -7.45 -12.93
N LYS A 141 -0.33 -7.04 -14.19
CA LYS A 141 -1.32 -7.05 -15.29
C LYS A 141 -2.56 -6.18 -15.05
N THR A 142 -3.23 -6.36 -13.92
CA THR A 142 -4.46 -5.63 -13.54
C THR A 142 -4.20 -4.21 -13.01
N LEU A 143 -2.97 -3.91 -12.54
CA LEU A 143 -2.54 -2.62 -11.96
C LEU A 143 -3.38 -2.12 -10.77
N LYS A 144 -4.28 -2.98 -10.24
CA LYS A 144 -5.08 -2.71 -9.04
C LYS A 144 -4.17 -2.61 -7.83
N ILE A 145 -4.38 -1.57 -7.02
CA ILE A 145 -3.67 -1.36 -5.76
C ILE A 145 -3.97 -2.54 -4.81
N CYS A 146 -2.96 -3.04 -4.10
CA CYS A 146 -3.09 -4.14 -3.13
C CYS A 146 -2.48 -3.83 -1.75
N LEU A 147 -1.73 -2.73 -1.65
CA LEU A 147 -1.20 -2.15 -0.41
C LEU A 147 -1.06 -0.63 -0.62
N ASN A 148 -1.55 0.20 0.30
CA ASN A 148 -1.48 1.67 0.23
C ASN A 148 -1.63 2.28 1.64
N HIS A 149 -0.52 2.59 2.29
CA HIS A 149 -0.54 3.29 3.59
C HIS A 149 0.75 4.07 3.85
N TYR A 150 0.68 5.06 4.76
CA TYR A 150 1.88 5.79 5.19
C TYR A 150 2.82 4.91 6.02
N THR A 151 4.14 5.13 5.90
CA THR A 151 5.14 4.48 6.76
C THR A 151 5.17 5.18 8.13
N ASN A 152 4.13 4.93 8.92
CA ASN A 152 3.93 5.55 10.23
C ASN A 152 4.91 4.97 11.26
N ALA A 153 5.50 5.81 12.12
CA ALA A 153 6.44 5.39 13.18
C ALA A 153 5.85 4.46 14.27
N GLY A 154 4.56 4.16 14.22
CA GLY A 154 3.91 3.16 15.09
C GLY A 154 3.84 1.75 14.49
N ILE A 155 4.17 1.58 13.21
CA ILE A 155 4.25 0.27 12.53
C ILE A 155 5.55 -0.42 12.96
N GLN A 156 5.53 -1.74 13.11
CA GLN A 156 6.72 -2.53 13.40
C GLN A 156 6.73 -3.76 12.49
N LEU A 157 7.77 -3.88 11.67
CA LEU A 157 8.01 -5.06 10.85
C LEU A 157 8.57 -6.18 11.74
N LYS A 158 7.79 -7.25 11.94
CA LYS A 158 8.18 -8.43 12.72
C LYS A 158 8.52 -9.59 11.80
N GLU A 159 9.51 -10.39 12.18
CA GLU A 159 9.88 -11.61 11.44
C GLU A 159 8.71 -12.58 11.39
N ASN A 160 8.49 -13.23 10.24
CA ASN A 160 7.50 -14.31 10.15
C ASN A 160 8.11 -15.64 10.61
N ALA A 161 7.39 -16.38 11.47
CA ALA A 161 7.89 -17.64 12.03
C ALA A 161 8.16 -18.66 10.91
N GLY A 162 9.44 -19.00 10.70
CA GLY A 162 9.90 -19.91 9.65
C GLY A 162 10.03 -19.30 8.24
N SER A 163 10.18 -17.98 8.12
CA SER A 163 10.61 -17.35 6.87
C SER A 163 11.58 -16.20 7.13
N ASP A 164 12.85 -16.38 6.76
CA ASP A 164 13.91 -15.35 6.75
C ASP A 164 13.65 -14.21 5.75
N ARG A 165 12.83 -14.48 4.72
CA ARG A 165 12.50 -13.56 3.62
C ARG A 165 11.11 -12.90 3.70
N SER A 166 10.49 -12.85 4.88
CA SER A 166 9.15 -12.25 5.06
C SER A 166 9.01 -11.41 6.33
N TRP A 167 8.25 -10.30 6.24
CA TRP A 167 7.88 -9.43 7.37
C TRP A 167 6.37 -9.38 7.58
N VAL A 168 5.94 -9.22 8.84
CA VAL A 168 4.53 -9.12 9.26
C VAL A 168 4.29 -7.84 10.05
N TRP A 169 3.21 -7.12 9.75
CA TRP A 169 2.78 -5.93 10.50
C TRP A 169 1.26 -5.71 10.46
N ASN A 170 0.77 -4.81 11.30
CA ASN A 170 -0.59 -4.27 11.23
C ASN A 170 -0.54 -2.79 10.83
N THR A 171 -1.55 -2.35 10.06
CA THR A 171 -1.69 -0.96 9.60
C THR A 171 -3.14 -0.66 9.26
N HIS A 172 -3.50 0.62 9.22
CA HIS A 172 -4.69 1.08 8.50
C HIS A 172 -4.33 1.25 7.03
N ASP A 173 -5.11 0.64 6.12
CA ASP A 173 -4.78 0.54 4.69
C ASP A 173 -5.89 1.11 3.80
N TYR A 174 -5.46 1.78 2.72
CA TYR A 174 -6.29 2.49 1.76
C TYR A 174 -6.21 1.88 0.36
N SER A 175 -5.95 0.57 0.22
CA SER A 175 -5.97 -0.12 -1.08
C SER A 175 -7.37 -0.48 -1.57
N GLU A 176 -8.34 -0.53 -0.67
CA GLU A 176 -9.76 -0.82 -0.94
C GLU A 176 -10.63 0.32 -0.36
N GLN A 177 -11.92 0.34 -0.70
CA GLN A 177 -12.90 1.24 -0.11
C GLN A 177 -14.07 0.44 0.50
N PRO A 178 -14.44 0.65 1.78
CA PRO A 178 -13.83 1.56 2.76
C PRO A 178 -12.41 1.12 3.18
N SER A 179 -11.62 2.04 3.75
CA SER A 179 -10.30 1.73 4.30
C SER A 179 -10.42 0.93 5.62
N THR A 180 -9.56 -0.07 5.80
CA THR A 180 -9.65 -1.04 6.89
C THR A 180 -8.34 -1.20 7.65
N ASP A 181 -8.42 -1.60 8.92
CA ASP A 181 -7.26 -2.09 9.67
C ASP A 181 -6.96 -3.52 9.22
N GLU A 182 -5.77 -3.74 8.66
CA GLU A 182 -5.35 -5.00 8.06
C GLU A 182 -4.06 -5.52 8.70
N ILE A 183 -3.85 -6.83 8.63
CA ILE A 183 -2.61 -7.49 9.05
C ILE A 183 -1.98 -8.10 7.80
N PHE A 184 -0.83 -7.56 7.40
CA PHE A 184 -0.13 -7.98 6.20
C PHE A 184 1.10 -8.83 6.53
N ALA A 185 1.41 -9.75 5.63
CA ALA A 185 2.75 -10.28 5.45
C ALA A 185 3.26 -9.90 4.06
N ILE A 186 4.51 -9.49 3.94
CA ILE A 186 5.19 -9.31 2.66
C ILE A 186 6.34 -10.30 2.56
N ARG A 187 6.50 -10.91 1.38
CA ARG A 187 7.58 -11.83 1.05
C ARG A 187 8.39 -11.32 -0.13
N PHE A 188 9.70 -11.47 -0.02
CA PHE A 188 10.67 -11.20 -1.07
C PHE A 188 11.30 -12.48 -1.61
N ALA A 189 12.04 -12.39 -2.71
CA ALA A 189 12.69 -13.54 -3.34
C ALA A 189 13.70 -14.23 -2.40
N ASN A 190 14.51 -13.45 -1.68
CA ASN A 190 15.55 -13.90 -0.76
C ASN A 190 15.55 -13.02 0.53
N SER A 191 16.36 -13.39 1.53
CA SER A 191 16.43 -12.66 2.80
C SER A 191 17.26 -11.37 2.75
N GLU A 192 18.14 -11.20 1.76
CA GLU A 192 18.85 -9.94 1.53
C GLU A 192 17.88 -8.83 1.10
N ASN A 193 17.06 -9.10 0.09
CA ASN A 193 15.96 -8.25 -0.37
C ASN A 193 15.00 -7.90 0.78
N ALA A 194 14.68 -8.87 1.64
CA ALA A 194 13.83 -8.63 2.79
C ALA A 194 14.47 -7.68 3.80
N LYS A 195 15.77 -7.84 4.11
CA LYS A 195 16.52 -6.90 4.98
C LYS A 195 16.56 -5.51 4.36
N GLN A 196 16.91 -5.39 3.08
CA GLN A 196 16.96 -4.10 2.38
C GLN A 196 15.61 -3.37 2.41
N PHE A 197 14.48 -4.08 2.20
CA PHE A 197 13.15 -3.47 2.36
C PHE A 197 12.91 -2.97 3.78
N LYS A 198 13.28 -3.74 4.80
CA LYS A 198 13.12 -3.33 6.21
C LYS A 198 13.94 -2.08 6.52
N ASP A 199 15.20 -2.04 6.09
CA ASP A 199 16.09 -0.90 6.31
C ASP A 199 15.53 0.38 5.66
N GLU A 200 15.06 0.30 4.41
CA GLU A 200 14.43 1.44 3.73
C GLU A 200 13.07 1.83 4.32
N PHE A 201 12.30 0.85 4.81
CA PHE A 201 11.04 1.12 5.51
C PHE A 201 11.27 1.84 6.84
N GLU A 202 12.26 1.41 7.64
CA GLU A 202 12.62 2.02 8.92
C GLU A 202 13.21 3.44 8.72
N LYS A 203 14.07 3.64 7.72
CA LYS A 203 14.50 4.99 7.28
C LYS A 203 13.32 5.87 6.91
N ALA A 204 12.34 5.35 6.18
CA ALA A 204 11.13 6.08 5.80
C ALA A 204 10.25 6.42 7.01
N GLN A 205 10.20 5.54 8.03
CA GLN A 205 9.50 5.83 9.29
C GLN A 205 10.20 6.92 10.09
N GLU A 206 11.53 6.92 10.17
CA GLU A 206 12.30 7.98 10.83
C GLU A 206 12.12 9.33 10.12
N HIS A 207 12.17 9.33 8.78
CA HIS A 207 11.89 10.51 7.96
C HIS A 207 10.46 11.05 8.19
N ASN A 208 9.44 10.19 8.24
CA ASN A 208 8.07 10.62 8.55
C ASN A 208 7.93 11.12 10.00
N LYS A 209 8.68 10.54 10.94
CA LYS A 209 8.69 10.95 12.36
C LYS A 209 9.32 12.33 12.52
N SER A 210 10.45 12.61 11.87
CA SER A 210 11.14 13.90 11.97
C SER A 210 10.30 15.05 11.40
N LEU A 211 9.59 14.82 10.28
CA LEU A 211 8.60 15.75 9.75
C LEU A 211 7.47 16.04 10.76
N ALA A 212 6.96 15.00 11.43
CA ALA A 212 5.89 15.17 12.42
C ALA A 212 6.36 15.98 13.65
N SER A 213 7.60 15.80 14.12
CA SER A 213 8.16 16.62 15.21
C SER A 213 8.55 18.04 14.77
N GLY A 214 9.02 18.26 13.54
CA GLY A 214 9.34 19.60 13.04
C GLY A 214 8.11 20.48 12.79
N SER A 215 6.94 19.86 12.57
CA SER A 215 5.70 20.56 12.28
C SER A 215 5.03 21.27 13.48
N SER A 216 5.57 21.14 14.70
CA SER A 216 4.98 21.79 15.89
C SER A 216 5.33 23.27 16.08
N GLU A 217 6.38 23.79 15.41
CA GLU A 217 6.77 25.21 15.53
C GLU A 217 6.57 25.97 14.22
N ALA A 218 7.08 25.47 13.08
CA ALA A 218 7.01 26.20 11.80
C ALA A 218 5.64 26.16 11.08
N GLY A 219 4.72 25.28 11.48
CA GLY A 219 3.47 25.02 10.75
C GLY A 219 2.30 25.95 11.10
N VAL A 220 2.34 26.61 12.26
CA VAL A 220 1.20 27.40 12.79
C VAL A 220 1.22 28.83 12.24
N GLU A 221 2.41 29.44 12.16
CA GLU A 221 2.60 30.84 11.79
C GLU A 221 2.21 31.09 10.31
N ALA A 222 2.70 30.26 9.39
CA ALA A 222 2.38 30.35 7.96
C ALA A 222 0.90 30.07 7.59
N SER A 223 0.12 29.44 8.49
CA SER A 223 -1.31 29.20 8.28
C SER A 223 -2.21 30.30 8.85
N LEU A 224 -1.71 31.13 9.78
CA LEU A 224 -2.45 32.27 10.35
C LEU A 224 -2.36 33.51 9.46
N GLU A 225 -1.18 33.84 8.92
CA GLU A 225 -1.02 34.98 8.01
C GLU A 225 -1.91 34.87 6.76
N LYS A 226 -2.04 33.66 6.18
CA LYS A 226 -2.87 33.44 4.98
C LYS A 226 -4.38 33.55 5.21
N LEU A 227 -4.86 33.56 6.45
CA LEU A 227 -6.27 33.80 6.77
C LEU A 227 -6.58 35.26 7.16
N SER A 228 -5.57 36.09 7.43
CA SER A 228 -5.77 37.42 8.02
C SER A 228 -5.94 38.58 7.02
N VAL A 229 -5.97 38.34 5.71
CA VAL A 229 -5.87 39.40 4.67
C VAL A 229 -7.04 39.40 3.67
N LYS A 230 -8.24 38.94 4.06
CA LYS A 230 -9.46 39.02 3.23
C LYS A 230 -10.74 39.33 4.00
N GLU A 231 -10.78 40.50 4.61
CA GLU A 231 -11.96 41.30 5.06
C GLU A 231 -11.34 42.58 5.67
N GLU A 232 -11.71 43.83 5.38
CA GLU A 232 -12.80 44.41 4.59
C GLU A 232 -12.29 45.67 3.84
N LYS A 233 -12.99 46.09 2.78
CA LYS A 233 -13.37 47.50 2.57
C LYS A 233 -14.43 47.60 1.46
N LYS A 234 -15.70 47.76 1.85
CA LYS A 234 -16.79 48.15 0.94
C LYS A 234 -17.27 49.53 1.38
N GLU A 235 -16.73 50.56 0.74
CA GLU A 235 -17.01 51.96 1.04
C GLU A 235 -18.39 52.33 0.45
N THR A 236 -19.34 52.74 1.30
CA THR A 236 -20.63 53.29 0.88
C THR A 236 -20.54 54.81 0.82
N THR A 237 -20.61 55.37 -0.38
CA THR A 237 -20.71 56.82 -0.58
C THR A 237 -22.17 57.23 -0.68
N GLU A 238 -22.68 57.96 0.32
CA GLU A 238 -23.87 58.79 0.13
C GLU A 238 -23.46 60.06 -0.62
N GLU A 239 -24.04 60.32 -1.80
CA GLU A 239 -23.91 61.62 -2.48
C GLU A 239 -25.21 62.42 -2.33
N LYS A 240 -25.07 63.70 -1.97
CA LYS A 240 -26.14 64.61 -1.61
C LYS A 240 -26.17 65.78 -2.61
N LYS A 241 -27.26 65.90 -3.37
CA LYS A 241 -27.70 67.08 -4.13
C LYS A 241 -29.20 67.20 -3.87
N GLU A 242 -29.68 68.31 -3.31
CA GLU A 242 -29.79 69.65 -3.93
C GLU A 242 -30.79 69.64 -5.10
#